data_AF-A0A529F7H9-F1
#
_entry.id   AF-A0A529F7H9-F1
#
_cell.length_a   1.000
_cell.length_b   1.000
_cell.length_c   1.000
_cell.angle_alpha   90.00
_cell.angle_beta   90.00
_cell.angle_gamma   90.00
#
_symmetry.space_group_name_H-M   'P 1'
#
loop_
_entity.id
_entity.type
_entity.pdbx_description
1 polymer ?
#
loop_
_entity_poly.entity_id
_entity_poly.type
_entity_poly.pdbx_seq_one_letter_code
_entity_poly.pdbx_strand_id
1 'polypeptide(L)'
;VAITGDIARREVYLMRAEADAILIGIGTALEDDPALTVRLPGLENRSPARIILDRQIRLPEASKLVSGVDRVPLYIAACLEADP
;
A
#
# COMPACT_ATOMS: atom_id res chain seq x y z
N VAL A 1 13.95 4.87 -13.51
CA VAL A 1 14.45 3.63 -14.14
C VAL A 1 14.09 2.46 -13.24
N ALA A 2 13.55 1.36 -13.77
CA ALA A 2 13.27 0.19 -12.94
C ALA A 2 14.59 -0.52 -12.61
N ILE A 3 14.86 -0.71 -11.31
CA ILE A 3 16.07 -1.37 -10.81
C ILE A 3 15.92 -2.90 -10.92
N THR A 4 14.70 -3.42 -10.69
CA THR A 4 14.40 -4.86 -10.63
C THR A 4 13.61 -5.35 -11.84
N GLY A 5 13.94 -6.56 -12.31
CA GLY A 5 13.30 -7.26 -13.43
C GLY A 5 12.01 -8.01 -13.06
N ASP A 6 11.35 -8.61 -14.06
CA ASP A 6 10.00 -9.15 -13.93
C ASP A 6 9.88 -10.35 -12.98
N ILE A 7 10.90 -11.21 -12.92
CA ILE A 7 10.94 -12.35 -11.98
C ILE A 7 10.82 -11.83 -10.55
N ALA A 8 11.65 -10.85 -10.17
CA ALA A 8 11.63 -10.27 -8.84
C ALA A 8 10.29 -9.58 -8.52
N ARG A 9 9.65 -8.93 -9.50
CA ARG A 9 8.33 -8.32 -9.31
C ARG A 9 7.26 -9.38 -9.03
N ARG A 10 7.31 -10.52 -9.71
CA ARG A 10 6.38 -11.63 -9.49
C ARG A 10 6.53 -12.19 -8.08
N GLU A 11 7.76 -12.40 -7.62
CA GLU A 11 8.04 -12.84 -6.25
C GLU A 11 7.48 -11.85 -5.22
N VAL A 12 7.65 -10.55 -5.44
CA VAL A 12 7.04 -9.54 -4.54
C VAL A 12 5.53 -9.65 -4.49
N TYR A 13 4.85 -9.89 -5.61
CA TYR A 13 3.39 -10.07 -5.57
C TYR A 13 2.97 -11.36 -4.85
N LEU A 14 3.76 -12.44 -4.92
CA LEU A 14 3.51 -13.64 -4.13
C LEU A 14 3.69 -13.38 -2.64
N MET A 15 4.79 -12.72 -2.25
CA MET A 15 5.01 -12.32 -0.85
C MET A 15 3.86 -11.46 -0.30
N ARG A 16 3.28 -10.58 -1.13
CA ARG A 16 2.09 -9.81 -0.74
C ARG A 16 0.84 -10.68 -0.55
N ALA A 17 0.66 -11.70 -1.39
CA ALA A 17 -0.49 -12.60 -1.30
C ALA A 17 -0.44 -13.55 -0.09
N GLU A 18 0.75 -13.75 0.47
CA GLU A 18 1.01 -14.54 1.66
C GLU A 18 0.92 -13.72 2.95
N ALA A 19 1.13 -12.40 2.88
CA ALA A 19 1.07 -11.50 4.03
C ALA A 19 -0.38 -11.12 4.40
N ASP A 20 -0.59 -10.80 5.68
CA ASP A 20 -1.86 -10.21 6.15
C ASP A 20 -1.87 -8.68 5.97
N ALA A 21 -0.70 -8.04 6.05
CA ALA A 21 -0.55 -6.59 5.94
C ALA A 21 0.76 -6.17 5.26
N ILE A 22 0.73 -5.02 4.59
CA ILE A 22 1.91 -4.28 4.11
C ILE A 22 1.97 -2.95 4.84
N LEU A 23 3.16 -2.62 5.35
CA LEU A 23 3.42 -1.35 6.01
C LEU A 23 4.43 -0.54 5.21
N ILE A 24 4.13 0.74 5.00
CA ILE A 24 5.09 1.72 4.47
C ILE A 24 5.02 3.04 5.26
N GLY A 25 6.08 3.84 5.15
CA GLY A 25 6.06 5.22 5.61
C GLY A 25 5.35 6.14 4.61
N ILE A 26 4.81 7.25 5.10
CA ILE A 26 4.17 8.27 4.28
C ILE A 26 5.09 8.85 3.19
N GLY A 27 6.41 8.95 3.42
CA GLY A 27 7.35 9.43 2.38
C GLY A 27 7.28 8.59 1.11
N THR A 28 7.29 7.27 1.25
CA THR A 28 7.12 6.32 0.13
C THR A 28 5.75 6.47 -0.53
N ALA A 29 4.69 6.66 0.24
CA ALA A 29 3.36 6.85 -0.32
C ALA A 29 3.24 8.13 -1.16
N LEU A 30 3.88 9.21 -0.72
CA LEU A 30 3.90 10.49 -1.43
C LEU A 30 4.77 10.45 -2.70
N GLU A 31 5.91 9.78 -2.65
CA GLU A 31 6.85 9.70 -3.77
C GLU A 31 6.38 8.72 -4.86
N ASP A 32 5.85 7.56 -4.48
CA ASP A 32 5.56 6.47 -5.42
C ASP A 32 4.07 6.31 -5.75
N ASP A 33 3.16 6.87 -4.94
CA ASP A 33 1.70 6.67 -5.01
C ASP A 33 1.30 5.20 -5.32
N PRO A 34 1.68 4.24 -4.44
CA PRO A 34 1.50 2.82 -4.70
C PRO A 34 0.07 2.35 -4.35
N ALA A 35 -0.47 1.38 -5.11
CA ALA A 35 -1.74 0.76 -4.73
C ALA A 35 -1.62 -0.28 -3.60
N LEU A 36 -0.41 -0.86 -3.44
CA LEU A 36 -0.09 -1.95 -2.49
C LEU A 36 -1.01 -3.18 -2.58
N THR A 37 -1.46 -3.51 -3.79
CA THR A 37 -2.31 -4.67 -4.07
C THR A 37 -1.53 -5.82 -4.70
N VAL A 38 -2.12 -7.02 -4.64
CA VAL A 38 -1.69 -8.20 -5.41
C VAL A 38 -2.26 -8.08 -6.82
N ARG A 39 -1.39 -8.21 -7.83
CA ARG A 39 -1.75 -8.10 -9.26
C ARG A 39 -1.47 -9.40 -10.01
N LEU A 40 -1.66 -10.53 -9.34
CA LEU A 40 -1.51 -11.87 -9.90
C LEU A 40 -2.88 -12.45 -10.23
N PRO A 41 -3.09 -13.00 -11.44
CA PRO A 41 -4.34 -13.63 -11.83
C PRO A 41 -4.78 -14.71 -10.85
N GLY A 42 -6.02 -14.63 -10.37
CA GLY A 42 -6.62 -15.58 -9.43
C GLY A 42 -6.26 -15.36 -7.96
N LEU A 43 -5.41 -14.39 -7.64
CA LEU A 43 -5.01 -14.03 -6.28
C LEU A 43 -5.35 -12.57 -5.94
N GLU A 44 -6.21 -11.91 -6.73
CA GLU A 44 -6.57 -10.50 -6.54
C GLU A 44 -7.21 -10.26 -5.16
N ASN A 45 -8.01 -11.22 -4.71
CA ASN A 45 -8.69 -11.22 -3.40
C ASN A 45 -7.74 -11.50 -2.22
N ARG A 46 -6.45 -11.76 -2.48
CA ARG A 46 -5.41 -11.97 -1.47
C ARG A 46 -4.62 -10.69 -1.20
N SER A 47 -5.14 -9.53 -1.62
CA SER A 47 -4.50 -8.26 -1.33
C SER A 47 -4.50 -8.00 0.19
N PRO A 48 -3.32 -7.78 0.80
CA PRO A 48 -3.19 -7.61 2.24
C PRO A 48 -3.74 -6.25 2.69
N ALA A 49 -4.04 -6.12 3.98
CA ALA A 49 -4.33 -4.82 4.58
C ALA A 49 -3.15 -3.84 4.35
N ARG A 50 -3.47 -2.56 4.16
CA ARG A 50 -2.45 -1.53 3.85
C ARG A 50 -2.32 -0.61 5.04
N ILE A 51 -1.12 -0.49 5.59
CA ILE A 51 -0.84 0.33 6.79
C ILE A 51 0.14 1.43 6.41
N ILE A 52 -0.26 2.68 6.62
CA ILE A 52 0.58 3.85 6.36
C ILE A 52 0.96 4.49 7.68
N LEU A 53 2.26 4.62 7.92
CA LEU A 53 2.79 5.42 9.02
C LEU A 53 2.84 6.88 8.58
N ASP A 54 1.87 7.67 9.04
CA ASP A 54 1.71 9.07 8.68
C ASP A 54 1.39 9.94 9.90
N ARG A 55 2.44 10.53 10.47
CA ARG A 55 2.34 11.30 11.71
C ARG A 55 1.38 12.49 11.64
N GLN A 56 1.12 13.02 10.44
CA GLN A 56 0.42 14.30 10.24
C GLN A 56 -0.73 14.20 9.23
N ILE A 57 -1.20 13.00 8.88
CA ILE A 57 -2.32 12.79 7.94
C ILE A 57 -2.10 13.56 6.62
N ARG A 58 -0.92 13.38 6.03
CA ARG A 58 -0.51 14.01 4.77
C ARG A 58 -0.90 13.19 3.53
N LEU A 59 -1.39 11.97 3.71
CA LEU A 59 -1.80 11.10 2.60
C LEU A 59 -2.89 11.79 1.75
N PRO A 60 -2.67 12.02 0.44
CA PRO A 60 -3.68 12.68 -0.38
C PRO A 60 -4.93 11.83 -0.56
N GLU A 61 -6.11 12.45 -0.47
CA GLU A 61 -7.40 11.80 -0.74
C GLU A 61 -7.49 11.20 -2.14
N ALA A 62 -6.79 11.80 -3.12
CA ALA A 62 -6.73 11.32 -4.49
C ALA A 62 -5.72 10.18 -4.72
N SER A 63 -5.00 9.72 -3.69
CA SER A 63 -4.00 8.65 -3.83
C SER A 63 -4.62 7.31 -4.26
N LYS A 64 -3.82 6.44 -4.88
CA LYS A 64 -4.25 5.07 -5.22
C LYS A 64 -4.62 4.26 -3.97
N LEU A 65 -4.04 4.60 -2.83
CA LEU A 65 -4.35 3.97 -1.55
C LEU A 65 -5.80 4.26 -1.15
N VAL A 66 -6.17 5.54 -1.11
CA VAL A 66 -7.51 6.01 -0.74
C VAL A 66 -8.55 5.59 -1.77
N SER A 67 -8.24 5.68 -3.07
CA SER A 67 -9.17 5.26 -4.14
C SER A 67 -9.53 3.77 -4.10
N GLY A 68 -8.74 2.94 -3.40
CA GLY A 68 -8.93 1.49 -3.32
C GLY A 68 -9.54 0.97 -2.02
N VAL A 69 -9.96 1.85 -1.10
CA VAL A 69 -10.41 1.44 0.25
C VAL A 69 -11.63 0.52 0.26
N ASP A 70 -12.52 0.65 -0.72
CA ASP A 70 -13.71 -0.20 -0.86
C ASP A 70 -13.38 -1.67 -1.14
N ARG A 71 -12.15 -1.95 -1.61
CA ARG A 71 -11.71 -3.30 -2.00
C ARG A 71 -10.73 -3.90 -1.01
N VAL A 72 -9.84 -3.07 -0.46
CA VAL A 72 -8.75 -3.51 0.41
C VAL A 72 -8.67 -2.55 1.59
N PRO A 73 -8.67 -3.04 2.84
CA PRO A 73 -8.55 -2.16 4.00
C PRO A 73 -7.32 -1.25 3.95
N LEU A 74 -7.50 -0.01 4.39
CA LEU A 74 -6.44 0.98 4.58
C LEU A 74 -6.49 1.47 6.02
N TYR A 75 -5.37 1.37 6.72
CA TYR A 75 -5.17 1.90 8.06
C TYR A 75 -4.11 2.99 8.02
N ILE A 76 -4.37 4.10 8.70
CA ILE A 76 -3.42 5.20 8.86
C ILE A 76 -3.07 5.28 10.35
N ALA A 77 -1.78 5.10 10.66
CA ALA A 77 -1.26 5.31 12.01
C ALA A 77 -0.70 6.73 12.10
N ALA A 78 -1.41 7.59 12.84
CA ALA A 78 -1.09 9.00 13.03
C ALA A 78 -0.78 9.34 14.49
N CYS A 79 -0.17 10.51 14.73
CA CYS A 79 -0.05 11.05 16.07
C CYS A 79 -1.40 11.63 16.51
N LEU A 80 -1.71 11.59 17.81
CA LEU A 80 -2.96 12.12 18.37
C LEU A 80 -3.16 13.63 18.12
N GLU A 81 -2.06 14.34 17.87
CA GLU A 81 -2.03 15.78 17.60
C GLU A 81 -2.26 16.13 16.12
N ALA A 82 -2.38 15.13 15.24
CA ALA A 82 -2.62 15.38 13.83
C ALA A 82 -4.05 15.91 13.61
N ASP A 83 -4.17 16.90 12.72
CA ASP A 83 -5.46 17.43 12.26
C ASP A 83 -5.92 16.60 11.04
N PRO A 84 -7.06 15.91 11.12
CA PRO A 84 -7.56 15.05 10.04
C PRO A 84 -8.20 15.80 8.88
#